data_AF-A0A7X1TDY5-F1
#
_entry.id   AF-A0A7X1TDY5-F1
#
_cell.length_a   1.000
_cell.length_b   1.000
_cell.length_c   1.000
_cell.angle_alpha   90.00
_cell.angle_beta   90.00
_cell.angle_gamma   90.00
#
_symmetry.space_group_name_H-M   'P 1'
#
loop_
_entity.id
_entity.type
_entity.pdbx_description
1 polymer ?
#
loop_
_entity_poly.entity_id
_entity_poly.type
_entity_poly.pdbx_seq_one_letter_code
_entity_poly.pdbx_strand_id
1 'polypeptide(L)'
;MKSLDNPLAALIWAIRFLCRHVLYLGIVIPLVLVAAFYLGPRIIALCGVWFDPMTLVEPIAVSDDFKRRGYTDQTLQHVLVDTLSDLRKEAESVTPANDTEHVLSEFKLPDITVPGTDLSIRPLIEFARTLLKRDSSVYGTVVGTPSSFAMMLTLRDPDGRTVALGNGVSSGAAAHADASSESQALTHALRQAAMTILQHQSPLLYASYLTQMEQKRCLNGNAGGAGDAPCQFDDMRERFEQLAAGSGRDASGASKEDAAWALLALSKLDAYARDYEGSVRHARRIVDMSGELHAWKKVRPWAYYNWGVALADMGCYQHAAEVLRRAVQLHKDYAPAHNALARAWLGLAQMPALAGVSMQPGTDYRAAAVNELRVAIAKNPGYQEAYVNLGDALRLPSMKTGLVSPAAMDEARDAYRTAVALNIDDAGRAYERLEALHDSAFMKVAARITRSRAQCSTGMARSLLESWGCSDAQIAAGAGNDSADMQPVAMRPEARARACNKPELMLPTDAPTNSVNTRGTGIIEVKNIDATPTPHDATPAVDPVRKAVAQQRG
;
A
#
# COMPACT_ATOMS: atom_id res chain seq x y z
N MET A 1 -30.87 71.90 -33.30
CA MET A 1 -31.05 71.36 -34.67
C MET A 1 -29.99 71.94 -35.60
N LYS A 2 -29.03 71.12 -36.08
CA LYS A 2 -28.54 71.13 -37.48
C LYS A 2 -27.46 70.07 -37.70
N SER A 3 -27.80 69.14 -38.61
CA SER A 3 -26.92 68.35 -39.49
C SER A 3 -26.11 67.19 -38.89
N LEU A 4 -26.83 66.15 -38.47
CA LEU A 4 -26.42 64.76 -38.70
C LEU A 4 -26.87 64.40 -40.13
N ASP A 5 -26.14 64.80 -41.15
CA ASP A 5 -26.37 64.33 -42.52
C ASP A 5 -25.03 64.28 -43.28
N ASN A 6 -24.08 63.52 -42.72
CA ASN A 6 -23.05 62.94 -43.58
C ASN A 6 -23.32 61.43 -43.66
N PRO A 7 -24.05 60.95 -44.69
CA PRO A 7 -24.44 59.55 -44.81
C PRO A 7 -23.23 58.62 -44.84
N LEU A 8 -22.07 59.11 -45.31
CA LEU A 8 -20.79 58.40 -45.25
C LEU A 8 -20.31 58.15 -43.82
N ALA A 9 -20.48 59.09 -42.90
CA ALA A 9 -20.03 58.93 -41.51
C ALA A 9 -20.89 57.90 -40.75
N ALA A 10 -22.22 57.94 -40.96
CA ALA A 10 -23.14 56.96 -40.41
C ALA A 10 -22.91 55.56 -41.01
N LEU A 11 -22.65 55.48 -42.32
CA LEU A 11 -22.31 54.24 -43.01
C LEU A 11 -20.98 53.65 -42.52
N ILE A 12 -19.93 54.47 -42.35
CA ILE A 12 -18.64 54.03 -41.84
C ILE A 12 -18.76 53.56 -40.38
N TRP A 13 -19.56 54.24 -39.56
CA TRP A 13 -19.82 53.81 -38.18
C TRP A 13 -20.60 52.50 -38.13
N ALA A 14 -21.65 52.35 -38.95
CA ALA A 14 -22.42 51.12 -39.07
C ALA A 14 -21.58 49.94 -39.59
N ILE A 15 -20.73 50.16 -40.61
CA ILE A 15 -19.80 49.15 -41.12
C ILE A 15 -18.76 48.76 -40.06
N ARG A 16 -18.20 49.72 -39.32
CA ARG A 16 -17.27 49.42 -38.22
C ARG A 16 -17.95 48.65 -37.08
N PHE A 17 -19.19 49.01 -36.75
CA PHE A 17 -19.98 48.31 -35.74
C PHE A 17 -20.30 46.87 -36.18
N LEU A 18 -20.77 46.69 -37.42
CA LEU A 18 -21.08 45.39 -37.98
C LEU A 18 -19.83 44.51 -38.12
N CYS A 19 -18.73 45.04 -38.65
CA CYS A 19 -17.46 44.30 -38.76
C CYS A 19 -16.92 43.92 -37.37
N ARG A 20 -16.99 44.81 -36.38
CA ARG A 20 -16.52 44.51 -35.02
C ARG A 20 -17.40 43.48 -34.33
N HIS A 21 -18.72 43.51 -34.52
CA HIS A 21 -19.63 42.48 -33.99
C HIS A 21 -19.50 41.14 -34.72
N VAL A 22 -19.40 41.12 -36.05
CA VAL A 22 -19.19 39.88 -36.82
C VAL A 22 -17.83 39.27 -36.51
N LEU A 23 -16.77 40.06 -36.32
CA LEU A 23 -15.47 39.56 -35.89
C LEU A 23 -15.53 38.98 -34.46
N TYR A 24 -16.16 39.68 -33.52
CA TYR A 24 -16.24 39.20 -32.14
C TYR A 24 -17.15 37.98 -31.97
N LEU A 25 -18.37 38.04 -32.48
CA LEU A 25 -19.36 36.95 -32.35
C LEU A 25 -19.08 35.78 -33.30
N GLY A 26 -18.61 36.05 -34.51
CA GLY A 26 -18.41 35.04 -35.55
C GLY A 26 -17.03 34.38 -35.54
N ILE A 27 -16.00 35.03 -35.00
CA ILE A 27 -14.63 34.50 -35.03
C ILE A 27 -14.05 34.39 -33.62
N VAL A 28 -14.02 35.47 -32.84
CA VAL A 28 -13.34 35.48 -31.53
C VAL A 28 -14.02 34.55 -30.52
N ILE A 29 -15.35 34.60 -30.37
CA ILE A 29 -16.07 33.73 -29.41
C ILE A 29 -15.90 32.23 -29.75
N PRO A 30 -16.11 31.78 -31.00
CA PRO A 30 -15.85 30.38 -31.38
C PRO A 30 -14.40 29.95 -31.15
N LEU A 31 -13.43 30.82 -31.45
CA LEU A 31 -12.01 30.51 -31.28
C LEU A 31 -11.62 30.41 -29.80
N VAL A 32 -12.21 31.25 -28.94
CA VAL A 32 -12.08 31.13 -27.48
C VAL A 32 -12.76 29.87 -26.97
N LEU A 33 -13.94 29.48 -27.48
CA LEU A 33 -14.62 28.25 -27.08
C LEU A 33 -13.84 26.99 -27.51
N VAL A 34 -13.28 26.99 -28.72
CA VAL A 34 -12.40 25.92 -29.21
C VAL A 34 -11.11 25.88 -28.39
N ALA A 35 -10.48 27.02 -28.15
CA ALA A 35 -9.32 27.10 -27.26
C ALA A 35 -9.66 26.59 -25.86
N ALA A 36 -10.79 26.98 -25.26
CA ALA A 36 -11.23 26.47 -23.96
C ALA A 36 -11.52 24.96 -23.99
N PHE A 37 -12.05 24.43 -25.09
CA PHE A 37 -12.31 22.99 -25.24
C PHE A 37 -11.02 22.15 -25.34
N TYR A 38 -9.98 22.67 -26.00
CA TYR A 38 -8.71 21.95 -26.20
C TYR A 38 -7.64 22.26 -25.14
N LEU A 39 -7.54 23.51 -24.69
CA LEU A 39 -6.60 23.94 -23.64
C LEU A 39 -7.20 23.77 -22.26
N GLY A 40 -8.52 23.90 -22.07
CA GLY A 40 -9.17 23.76 -20.76
C GLY A 40 -8.85 22.44 -20.07
N PRO A 41 -9.01 21.26 -20.70
CA PRO A 41 -8.63 19.98 -20.09
C PRO A 41 -7.14 19.89 -19.76
N ARG A 42 -6.27 20.50 -20.58
CA ARG A 42 -4.81 20.54 -20.35
C ARG A 42 -4.42 21.49 -19.22
N ILE A 43 -5.07 22.64 -19.13
CA ILE A 43 -4.89 23.61 -18.04
C ILE A 43 -5.44 23.04 -16.74
N ILE A 44 -6.61 22.38 -16.76
CA ILE A 44 -7.17 21.68 -15.61
C ILE A 44 -6.26 20.52 -15.18
N ALA A 45 -5.64 19.79 -16.11
CA ALA A 45 -4.66 18.75 -15.77
C ALA A 45 -3.36 19.34 -15.17
N LEU A 46 -2.91 20.51 -15.66
CA LEU A 46 -1.77 21.25 -15.10
C LEU A 46 -2.08 21.87 -13.73
N CYS A 47 -3.32 22.30 -13.50
CA CYS A 47 -3.82 22.87 -12.26
C CYS A 47 -4.57 21.83 -11.39
N GLY A 48 -4.47 20.53 -11.70
CA GLY A 48 -5.32 19.48 -11.10
C GLY A 48 -5.27 19.47 -9.58
N VAL A 49 -4.07 19.65 -9.03
CA VAL A 49 -3.81 19.76 -7.58
C VAL A 49 -4.61 20.89 -6.91
N TRP A 50 -4.98 21.94 -7.65
CA TRP A 50 -5.74 23.07 -7.11
C TRP A 50 -7.26 22.85 -7.18
N PHE A 51 -7.72 21.79 -7.85
CA PHE A 51 -9.13 21.46 -8.03
C PHE A 51 -9.49 20.03 -7.59
N ASP A 52 -8.54 19.29 -7.01
CA ASP A 52 -8.83 18.01 -6.36
C ASP A 52 -9.80 18.23 -5.18
N PRO A 53 -10.72 17.28 -4.92
CA PRO A 53 -11.65 17.39 -3.80
C PRO A 53 -10.87 17.48 -2.49
N MET A 54 -11.35 18.32 -1.57
CA MET A 54 -10.70 18.50 -0.28
C MET A 54 -11.74 18.55 0.84
N THR A 55 -11.34 18.06 2.01
CA THR A 55 -12.08 18.19 3.26
C THR A 55 -11.42 19.28 4.10
N LEU A 56 -12.11 20.39 4.29
CA LEU A 56 -11.69 21.45 5.20
C LEU A 56 -12.20 21.13 6.60
N VAL A 57 -11.29 20.94 7.56
CA VAL A 57 -11.68 20.89 8.97
C VAL A 57 -11.66 22.32 9.49
N GLU A 58 -12.78 22.84 9.97
CA GLU A 58 -12.91 24.16 10.59
C GLU A 58 -12.46 24.11 12.06
N PRO A 59 -12.08 25.26 12.67
CA PRO A 59 -11.82 25.33 14.10
C PRO A 59 -13.01 24.79 14.92
N ILE A 60 -12.77 23.79 15.76
CA ILE A 60 -13.82 23.11 16.51
C ILE A 60 -14.04 23.89 17.81
N ALA A 61 -15.19 24.56 17.95
CA ALA A 61 -15.41 25.44 19.09
C ALA A 61 -15.44 24.67 20.42
N VAL A 62 -14.65 25.09 21.40
CA VAL A 62 -14.63 24.49 22.74
C VAL A 62 -15.24 25.40 23.81
N SER A 63 -15.84 24.80 24.85
CA SER A 63 -16.36 25.54 26.02
C SER A 63 -15.25 26.24 26.82
N ASP A 64 -15.63 27.23 27.63
CA ASP A 64 -14.68 27.96 28.48
C ASP A 64 -13.97 27.05 29.50
N ASP A 65 -14.60 25.95 29.91
CA ASP A 65 -13.98 24.96 30.81
C ASP A 65 -12.85 24.19 30.13
N PHE A 66 -12.99 23.86 28.84
CA PHE A 66 -11.91 23.30 28.04
C PHE A 66 -10.78 24.33 27.83
N LYS A 67 -11.14 25.59 27.54
CA LYS A 67 -10.15 26.68 27.38
C LYS A 67 -9.32 26.90 28.64
N ARG A 68 -9.96 26.84 29.81
CA ARG A 68 -9.27 26.93 31.12
C ARG A 68 -8.27 25.80 31.38
N ARG A 69 -8.43 24.64 30.71
CA ARG A 69 -7.47 23.52 30.75
C ARG A 69 -6.45 23.54 29.61
N GLY A 70 -6.40 24.62 28.83
CA GLY A 70 -5.41 24.82 27.78
C GLY A 70 -5.79 24.27 26.40
N TYR A 71 -7.02 23.77 26.23
CA TYR A 71 -7.52 23.41 24.90
C TYR A 71 -7.90 24.65 24.10
N THR A 72 -7.60 24.65 22.80
CA THR A 72 -8.04 25.72 21.88
C THR A 72 -8.84 25.13 20.72
N ASP A 73 -9.62 25.96 20.05
CA ASP A 73 -10.43 25.54 18.89
C ASP A 73 -9.54 24.94 17.78
N GLN A 74 -8.33 25.48 17.61
CA GLN A 74 -7.32 25.00 16.67
C GLN A 74 -6.69 23.68 17.13
N THR A 75 -6.51 23.47 18.43
CA THR A 75 -5.92 22.22 18.93
C THR A 75 -6.76 21.01 18.53
N LEU A 76 -8.08 21.06 18.69
CA LEU A 76 -8.94 19.93 18.33
C LEU A 76 -9.04 19.73 16.82
N GLN A 77 -9.05 20.81 16.06
CA GLN A 77 -8.97 20.78 14.60
C GLN A 77 -7.71 20.04 14.14
N HIS A 78 -6.53 20.39 14.66
CA HIS A 78 -5.28 19.72 14.32
C HIS A 78 -5.28 18.24 14.71
N VAL A 79 -5.76 17.89 15.91
CA VAL A 79 -5.85 16.49 16.34
C VAL A 79 -6.75 15.68 15.39
N LEU A 80 -7.88 16.24 14.94
CA LEU A 80 -8.76 15.55 14.00
C LEU A 80 -8.10 15.36 12.62
N VAL A 81 -7.41 16.39 12.12
CA VAL A 81 -6.69 16.34 10.84
C VAL A 81 -5.56 15.31 10.89
N ASP A 82 -4.75 15.34 11.94
CA ASP A 82 -3.65 14.38 12.14
C ASP A 82 -4.19 12.96 12.26
N THR A 83 -5.30 12.78 12.99
CA THR A 83 -5.95 11.47 13.11
C THR A 83 -6.44 10.97 11.75
N LEU A 84 -7.10 11.81 10.94
CA LEU A 84 -7.52 11.42 9.60
C LEU A 84 -6.35 11.01 8.70
N SER A 85 -5.25 11.77 8.77
CA SER A 85 -4.01 11.47 8.06
C SER A 85 -3.44 10.10 8.48
N ASP A 86 -3.38 9.85 9.79
CA ASP A 86 -2.90 8.59 10.34
C ASP A 86 -3.77 7.40 9.93
N LEU A 87 -5.11 7.53 9.99
CA LEU A 87 -6.03 6.46 9.58
C LEU A 87 -5.81 6.08 8.11
N ARG A 88 -5.63 7.07 7.23
CA ARG A 88 -5.38 6.84 5.79
C ARG A 88 -4.03 6.17 5.55
N LYS A 89 -2.99 6.64 6.23
CA LYS A 89 -1.65 6.05 6.15
C LYS A 89 -1.63 4.59 6.61
N GLU A 90 -2.36 4.25 7.67
CA GLU A 90 -2.50 2.87 8.14
C GLU A 90 -3.20 1.99 7.09
N ALA A 91 -4.21 2.52 6.38
CA ALA A 91 -4.95 1.80 5.35
C ALA A 91 -4.08 1.42 4.12
N GLU A 92 -3.07 2.24 3.77
CA GLU A 92 -2.19 2.01 2.61
C GLU A 92 -1.43 0.66 2.67
N SER A 93 -1.22 0.13 3.88
CA SER A 93 -0.55 -1.16 4.10
C SER A 93 -1.36 -2.38 3.61
N VAL A 94 -2.68 -2.22 3.44
CA VAL A 94 -3.58 -3.27 2.95
C VAL A 94 -3.83 -3.10 1.45
N THR A 95 -4.14 -1.88 1.02
CA THR A 95 -4.31 -1.52 -0.40
C THR A 95 -3.54 -0.23 -0.69
N PRO A 96 -2.65 -0.19 -1.69
CA PRO A 96 -1.94 1.04 -2.07
C PRO A 96 -2.82 2.00 -2.90
N ALA A 97 -4.14 1.92 -2.72
CA ALA A 97 -5.10 2.82 -3.33
C ALA A 97 -4.88 4.22 -2.75
N ASN A 98 -4.70 5.22 -3.62
CA ASN A 98 -4.60 6.60 -3.18
C ASN A 98 -6.00 7.25 -3.20
N ASP A 99 -6.38 7.91 -2.11
CA ASP A 99 -7.58 8.76 -2.11
C ASP A 99 -7.27 10.08 -2.81
N THR A 100 -8.23 10.58 -3.58
CA THR A 100 -8.16 11.89 -4.21
C THR A 100 -8.64 13.01 -3.30
N GLU A 101 -9.34 12.70 -2.21
CA GLU A 101 -9.81 13.69 -1.25
C GLU A 101 -8.72 14.02 -0.22
N HIS A 102 -8.22 15.25 -0.17
CA HIS A 102 -7.19 15.68 0.81
C HIS A 102 -7.80 16.36 2.04
N VAL A 103 -7.25 16.13 3.24
CA VAL A 103 -7.69 16.80 4.48
C VAL A 103 -6.79 18.00 4.77
N LEU A 104 -7.39 19.14 5.10
CA LEU A 104 -6.67 20.39 5.38
C LEU A 104 -6.97 20.95 6.77
N SER A 105 -5.90 21.33 7.48
CA SER A 105 -5.96 21.98 8.79
C SER A 105 -6.10 23.49 8.72
N GLU A 106 -5.54 24.14 7.70
CA GLU A 106 -5.62 25.59 7.55
C GLU A 106 -5.55 25.90 6.05
N PHE A 107 -6.62 26.41 5.49
CA PHE A 107 -6.67 26.70 4.06
C PHE A 107 -5.89 27.99 3.76
N LYS A 108 -4.57 27.88 3.60
CA LYS A 108 -3.71 28.96 3.08
C LYS A 108 -3.33 28.62 1.63
N LEU A 109 -4.23 28.93 0.69
CA LEU A 109 -3.89 28.92 -0.73
C LEU A 109 -2.64 29.79 -0.96
N PRO A 110 -1.61 29.34 -1.71
CA PRO A 110 -0.47 30.18 -2.03
C PRO A 110 -0.95 31.47 -2.71
N ASP A 111 -0.43 32.61 -2.25
CA ASP A 111 -0.83 33.92 -2.78
C ASP A 111 -0.09 34.18 -4.10
N ILE A 112 -0.64 33.69 -5.19
CA ILE A 112 -0.04 33.86 -6.52
C ILE A 112 -0.58 35.17 -7.09
N THR A 113 0.32 36.15 -7.24
CA THR A 113 -0.02 37.42 -7.86
C THR A 113 0.05 37.27 -9.38
N VAL A 114 -0.95 37.81 -10.08
CA VAL A 114 -0.95 37.85 -11.54
C VAL A 114 0.15 38.81 -12.00
N PRO A 115 1.10 38.37 -12.87
CA PRO A 115 2.22 39.19 -13.31
C PRO A 115 1.77 40.56 -13.82
N GLY A 116 2.31 41.63 -13.25
CA GLY A 116 2.05 43.02 -13.66
C GLY A 116 0.76 43.65 -13.13
N THR A 117 0.02 43.00 -12.23
CA THR A 117 -1.23 43.56 -11.68
C THR A 117 -1.30 43.63 -10.14
N ASP A 118 -0.33 43.06 -9.41
CA ASP A 118 -0.31 42.91 -7.95
C ASP A 118 -1.59 42.28 -7.33
N LEU A 119 -2.49 41.75 -8.18
CA LEU A 119 -3.74 41.13 -7.77
C LEU A 119 -3.52 39.65 -7.47
N SER A 120 -3.94 39.23 -6.28
CA SER A 120 -4.01 37.83 -5.87
C SER A 120 -5.08 37.08 -6.67
N ILE A 121 -4.76 35.88 -7.15
CA ILE A 121 -5.77 34.95 -7.71
C ILE A 121 -6.52 34.14 -6.64
N ARG A 122 -6.17 34.26 -5.36
CA ARG A 122 -6.78 33.47 -4.27
C ARG A 122 -8.32 33.59 -4.24
N PRO A 123 -8.93 34.79 -4.26
CA PRO A 123 -10.38 34.92 -4.19
C PRO A 123 -11.08 34.28 -5.40
N LEU A 124 -10.43 34.27 -6.56
CA LEU A 124 -10.96 33.64 -7.77
C LEU A 124 -10.95 32.11 -7.67
N ILE A 125 -9.89 31.53 -7.08
CA ILE A 125 -9.81 30.09 -6.82
C ILE A 125 -10.88 29.68 -5.79
N GLU A 126 -11.00 30.41 -4.68
CA GLU A 126 -12.01 30.15 -3.64
C GLU A 126 -13.44 30.25 -4.21
N PHE A 127 -13.71 31.30 -4.99
CA PHE A 127 -14.99 31.48 -5.66
C PHE A 127 -15.29 30.35 -6.65
N ALA A 128 -14.30 29.95 -7.45
CA ALA A 128 -14.46 28.85 -8.40
C ALA A 128 -14.74 27.51 -7.70
N ARG A 129 -14.03 27.19 -6.61
CA ARG A 129 -14.26 25.96 -5.83
C ARG A 129 -15.63 25.94 -5.16
N THR A 130 -16.05 27.08 -4.64
CA THR A 130 -17.39 27.25 -4.03
C THR A 130 -18.49 27.08 -5.07
N LEU A 131 -18.34 27.68 -6.26
CA LEU A 131 -19.29 27.52 -7.38
C LEU A 131 -19.37 26.07 -7.87
N LEU A 132 -18.23 25.38 -7.91
CA LEU A 132 -18.14 24.00 -8.37
C LEU A 132 -18.59 22.97 -7.32
N LYS A 133 -18.92 23.39 -6.09
CA LYS A 133 -19.36 22.50 -5.01
C LYS A 133 -18.47 21.25 -4.90
N ARG A 134 -17.16 21.44 -4.73
CA ARG A 134 -16.20 20.32 -4.71
C ARG A 134 -15.67 19.95 -3.33
N ASP A 135 -15.79 20.86 -2.38
CA ASP A 135 -15.13 20.75 -1.09
C ASP A 135 -16.12 20.31 -0.01
N SER A 136 -15.69 19.34 0.79
CA SER A 136 -16.37 18.91 2.01
C SER A 136 -15.89 19.78 3.17
N SER A 137 -16.72 20.00 4.19
CA SER A 137 -16.27 20.66 5.43
C SER A 137 -16.68 19.91 6.68
N VAL A 138 -15.80 19.93 7.69
CA VAL A 138 -16.08 19.38 9.01
C VAL A 138 -16.08 20.52 10.01
N TYR A 139 -17.18 20.68 10.73
CA TYR A 139 -17.35 21.73 11.73
C TYR A 139 -18.15 21.21 12.91
N GLY A 140 -18.10 21.94 14.02
CA GLY A 140 -18.88 21.58 15.19
C GLY A 140 -18.32 22.14 16.48
N THR A 141 -18.82 21.61 17.59
CA THR A 141 -18.52 22.10 18.93
C THR A 141 -18.28 20.98 19.92
N VAL A 142 -17.50 21.27 20.96
CA VAL A 142 -17.33 20.42 22.14
C VAL A 142 -17.75 21.23 23.36
N VAL A 143 -18.77 20.74 24.06
CA VAL A 143 -19.38 21.39 25.22
C VAL A 143 -19.25 20.53 26.48
N GLY A 144 -19.33 21.15 27.65
CA GLY A 144 -19.15 20.50 28.96
C GLY A 144 -17.74 20.64 29.50
N THR A 145 -17.31 19.68 30.32
CA THR A 145 -15.98 19.63 30.95
C THR A 145 -15.14 18.51 30.36
N PRO A 146 -13.79 18.55 30.46
CA PRO A 146 -12.92 17.45 30.02
C PRO A 146 -13.28 16.08 30.62
N SER A 147 -13.83 16.05 31.83
CA SER A 147 -14.32 14.84 32.50
C SER A 147 -15.71 14.36 32.03
N SER A 148 -16.53 15.26 31.47
CA SER A 148 -17.89 14.99 31.02
C SER A 148 -18.26 15.98 29.92
N PHE A 149 -18.01 15.57 28.67
CA PHE A 149 -18.25 16.39 27.49
C PHE A 149 -19.27 15.76 26.54
N ALA A 150 -19.86 16.61 25.71
CA ALA A 150 -20.57 16.23 24.51
C ALA A 150 -19.88 16.85 23.31
N MET A 151 -19.52 16.00 22.34
CA MET A 151 -18.95 16.42 21.07
C MET A 151 -20.03 16.34 19.98
N MET A 152 -20.24 17.44 19.27
CA MET A 152 -21.21 17.56 18.18
C MET A 152 -20.48 18.00 16.91
N LEU A 153 -19.99 17.03 16.15
CA LEU A 153 -19.30 17.28 14.88
C LEU A 153 -20.20 16.89 13.70
N THR A 154 -20.12 17.66 12.62
CA THR A 154 -20.88 17.45 11.40
C THR A 154 -19.92 17.52 10.21
N LEU A 155 -19.99 16.51 9.35
CA LEU A 155 -19.41 16.55 8.01
C LEU A 155 -20.48 17.07 7.05
N ARG A 156 -20.12 18.03 6.22
CA ARG A 156 -20.93 18.54 5.12
C ARG A 156 -20.27 18.15 3.81
N ASP A 157 -21.00 17.39 3.01
CA ASP A 157 -20.61 17.00 1.66
C ASP A 157 -20.65 18.20 0.71
N PRO A 158 -19.96 18.11 -0.44
CA PRO A 158 -19.95 19.19 -1.41
C PRO A 158 -21.35 19.53 -1.98
N ASP A 159 -22.22 18.53 -2.07
CA ASP A 159 -23.62 18.72 -2.48
C ASP A 159 -24.52 19.33 -1.40
N GLY A 160 -24.01 19.51 -0.19
CA GLY A 160 -24.68 20.09 0.96
C GLY A 160 -25.37 19.08 1.89
N ARG A 161 -25.28 17.77 1.61
CA ARG A 161 -25.72 16.74 2.57
C ARG A 161 -24.86 16.82 3.83
N THR A 162 -25.45 16.48 4.97
CA THR A 162 -24.76 16.51 6.26
C THR A 162 -24.80 15.14 6.90
N VAL A 163 -23.68 14.77 7.53
CA VAL A 163 -23.48 13.53 8.27
C VAL A 163 -23.05 13.90 9.69
N ALA A 164 -23.83 13.48 10.68
CA ALA A 164 -23.45 13.65 12.07
C ALA A 164 -22.32 12.64 12.41
N LEU A 165 -21.21 13.14 12.96
CA LEU A 165 -19.99 12.35 13.18
C LEU A 165 -19.94 11.66 14.56
N GLY A 166 -21.12 11.31 15.09
CA GLY A 166 -21.29 10.70 16.40
C GLY A 166 -21.24 11.70 17.57
N ASN A 167 -21.99 11.40 18.64
CA ASN A 167 -21.95 12.14 19.89
C ASN A 167 -21.01 11.43 20.86
N GLY A 168 -19.76 11.91 20.97
CA GLY A 168 -18.88 11.47 22.05
C GLY A 168 -19.45 11.97 23.38
N VAL A 169 -20.25 11.15 24.06
CA VAL A 169 -20.77 11.45 25.40
C VAL A 169 -19.91 10.69 26.40
N SER A 170 -19.03 11.40 27.12
CA SER A 170 -18.41 10.85 28.32
C SER A 170 -19.38 11.04 29.48
N SER A 171 -20.04 9.98 29.95
CA SER A 171 -20.83 10.03 31.18
C SER A 171 -19.89 10.03 32.38
N GLY A 172 -19.97 11.05 33.23
CA GLY A 172 -19.07 11.35 34.36
C GLY A 172 -18.97 10.31 35.48
N ALA A 173 -18.61 9.07 35.18
CA ALA A 173 -18.38 8.02 36.17
C ALA A 173 -17.03 8.15 36.91
N ALA A 174 -16.16 9.08 36.49
CA ALA A 174 -14.88 9.32 37.15
C ALA A 174 -14.85 10.71 37.79
N ALA A 175 -15.42 10.83 38.98
CA ALA A 175 -15.23 12.00 39.85
C ALA A 175 -13.74 12.25 40.22
N HIS A 176 -12.84 11.35 39.80
CA HIS A 176 -11.38 11.40 39.95
C HIS A 176 -10.63 10.99 38.67
N ALA A 177 -11.10 11.38 37.49
CA ALA A 177 -10.33 11.23 36.25
C ALA A 177 -9.06 12.10 36.31
N ASP A 178 -7.88 11.48 36.20
CA ASP A 178 -6.62 12.20 35.99
C ASP A 178 -6.58 12.80 34.57
N ALA A 179 -5.81 13.88 34.37
CA ALA A 179 -5.71 14.61 33.10
C ALA A 179 -5.32 13.71 31.91
N SER A 180 -4.56 12.64 32.20
CA SER A 180 -4.22 11.59 31.22
C SER A 180 -5.46 10.87 30.67
N SER A 181 -6.41 10.51 31.52
CA SER A 181 -7.63 9.79 31.14
C SER A 181 -8.64 10.67 30.39
N GLU A 182 -8.75 11.95 30.75
CA GLU A 182 -9.59 12.92 30.03
C GLU A 182 -9.09 13.15 28.60
N SER A 183 -7.77 13.31 28.45
CA SER A 183 -7.14 13.45 27.14
C SER A 183 -7.38 12.21 26.25
N GLN A 184 -7.23 11.01 26.82
CA GLN A 184 -7.51 9.75 26.11
C GLN A 184 -8.97 9.65 25.65
N ALA A 185 -9.94 10.03 26.49
CA ALA A 185 -11.36 9.99 26.14
C ALA A 185 -11.68 10.93 24.97
N LEU A 186 -11.12 12.15 24.98
CA LEU A 186 -11.29 13.11 23.90
C LEU A 186 -10.63 12.64 22.59
N THR A 187 -9.39 12.15 22.66
CA THR A 187 -8.68 11.58 21.50
C THR A 187 -9.44 10.39 20.92
N HIS A 188 -10.00 9.52 21.78
CA HIS A 188 -10.83 8.40 21.32
C HIS A 188 -12.09 8.90 20.60
N ALA A 189 -12.79 9.91 21.13
CA ALA A 189 -13.96 10.48 20.48
C ALA A 189 -13.62 11.10 19.11
N LEU A 190 -12.53 11.87 19.00
CA LEU A 190 -12.06 12.40 17.72
C LEU A 190 -11.66 11.31 16.74
N ARG A 191 -11.07 10.20 17.22
CA ARG A 191 -10.76 9.04 16.38
C ARG A 191 -12.01 8.36 15.83
N GLN A 192 -13.08 8.24 16.63
CA GLN A 192 -14.37 7.71 16.14
C GLN A 192 -15.01 8.62 15.10
N ALA A 193 -14.93 9.95 15.30
CA ALA A 193 -15.38 10.92 14.31
C ALA A 193 -14.57 10.79 13.01
N ALA A 194 -13.23 10.70 13.10
CA ALA A 194 -12.34 10.49 11.96
C ALA A 194 -12.65 9.19 11.20
N MET A 195 -12.93 8.11 11.92
CA MET A 195 -13.35 6.84 11.32
C MET A 195 -14.69 6.95 10.59
N THR A 196 -15.64 7.71 11.13
CA THR A 196 -16.95 7.96 10.50
C THR A 196 -16.79 8.79 9.22
N ILE A 197 -15.95 9.84 9.26
CA ILE A 197 -15.58 10.63 8.07
C ILE A 197 -14.96 9.70 7.02
N LEU A 198 -13.96 8.90 7.39
CA LEU A 198 -13.26 8.02 6.46
C LEU A 198 -14.20 6.98 5.85
N GLN A 199 -15.12 6.40 6.64
CA GLN A 199 -16.12 5.45 6.16
C GLN A 199 -17.05 6.09 5.12
N HIS A 200 -17.44 7.35 5.32
CA HIS A 200 -18.31 8.07 4.41
C HIS A 200 -17.59 8.48 3.11
N GLN A 201 -16.37 8.98 3.22
CA GLN A 201 -15.57 9.49 2.10
C GLN A 201 -14.96 8.37 1.25
N SER A 202 -14.37 7.36 1.91
CA SER A 202 -13.69 6.25 1.27
C SER A 202 -13.98 4.94 2.00
N PRO A 203 -15.09 4.25 1.65
CA PRO A 203 -15.40 2.94 2.20
C PRO A 203 -14.27 1.91 2.01
N LEU A 204 -13.50 2.03 0.91
CA LEU A 204 -12.33 1.21 0.63
C LEU A 204 -11.23 1.43 1.67
N LEU A 205 -10.80 2.68 1.88
CA LEU A 205 -9.76 2.97 2.87
C LEU A 205 -10.22 2.64 4.29
N TYR A 206 -11.50 2.83 4.60
CA TYR A 206 -12.06 2.41 5.88
C TYR A 206 -11.96 0.89 6.09
N ALA A 207 -12.35 0.08 5.10
CA ALA A 207 -12.21 -1.38 5.18
C ALA A 207 -10.73 -1.81 5.28
N SER A 208 -9.83 -1.13 4.56
CA SER A 208 -8.38 -1.35 4.65
C SER A 208 -7.82 -0.97 6.02
N TYR A 209 -8.25 0.14 6.60
CA TYR A 209 -7.89 0.54 7.97
C TYR A 209 -8.35 -0.51 8.99
N LEU A 210 -9.61 -0.95 8.93
CA LEU A 210 -10.14 -1.98 9.82
C LEU A 210 -9.34 -3.28 9.72
N THR A 211 -8.97 -3.68 8.50
CA THR A 211 -8.13 -4.86 8.24
C THR A 211 -6.75 -4.72 8.88
N GLN A 212 -6.14 -3.54 8.80
CA GLN A 212 -4.85 -3.26 9.43
C GLN A 212 -4.94 -3.26 10.96
N MET A 213 -6.02 -2.73 11.53
CA MET A 213 -6.23 -2.77 12.98
C MET A 213 -6.42 -4.20 13.48
N GLU A 214 -7.16 -5.02 12.73
CA GLU A 214 -7.36 -6.42 13.05
C GLU A 214 -6.04 -7.20 12.99
N GLN A 215 -5.22 -6.97 11.96
CA GLN A 215 -3.86 -7.51 11.90
C GLN A 215 -3.05 -7.12 13.14
N LYS A 216 -3.00 -5.83 13.49
CA LYS A 216 -2.27 -5.39 14.69
C LYS A 216 -2.82 -6.04 15.96
N ARG A 217 -4.15 -6.19 16.08
CA ARG A 217 -4.80 -6.81 17.25
C ARG A 217 -4.38 -8.27 17.41
N CYS A 218 -4.49 -9.07 16.35
CA CYS A 218 -4.20 -10.50 16.44
C CYS A 218 -2.70 -10.83 16.36
N LEU A 219 -1.85 -9.88 15.94
CA LEU A 219 -0.39 -10.08 15.86
C LEU A 219 0.36 -9.51 17.07
N ASN A 220 -0.10 -8.41 17.66
CA ASN A 220 0.54 -7.87 18.86
C ASN A 220 -0.04 -8.55 20.11
N GLY A 221 0.58 -9.66 20.53
CA GLY A 221 0.22 -10.41 21.74
C GLY A 221 0.30 -9.65 23.07
N ASN A 222 0.62 -8.35 23.06
CA ASN A 222 0.67 -7.47 24.24
C ASN A 222 -0.57 -6.59 24.45
N ALA A 223 -1.61 -6.69 23.61
CA ALA A 223 -2.89 -6.05 23.90
C ALA A 223 -3.58 -6.84 25.04
N GLY A 224 -3.42 -6.35 26.26
CA GLY A 224 -3.93 -6.96 27.50
C GLY A 224 -5.32 -7.55 27.34
N GLY A 225 -5.40 -8.89 27.40
CA GLY A 225 -6.64 -9.66 27.51
C GLY A 225 -7.03 -10.52 26.31
N ALA A 226 -6.41 -10.38 25.12
CA ALA A 226 -6.86 -11.07 23.91
C ALA A 226 -5.76 -11.76 23.08
N GLY A 227 -4.59 -12.04 23.68
CA GLY A 227 -3.40 -12.55 22.99
C GLY A 227 -3.49 -13.94 22.34
N ASP A 228 -4.62 -14.65 22.51
CA ASP A 228 -4.85 -15.99 21.94
C ASP A 228 -6.05 -16.05 20.96
N ALA A 229 -6.72 -14.92 20.69
CA ALA A 229 -7.88 -14.92 19.81
C ALA A 229 -7.44 -14.97 18.33
N PRO A 230 -8.02 -15.86 17.50
CA PRO A 230 -7.71 -15.90 16.07
C PRO A 230 -8.08 -14.58 15.39
N CYS A 231 -7.38 -14.23 14.30
CA CYS A 231 -7.75 -13.08 13.49
C CYS A 231 -9.14 -13.29 12.89
N GLN A 232 -9.98 -12.26 12.95
CA GLN A 232 -11.36 -12.25 12.47
C GLN A 232 -11.49 -11.22 11.35
N PHE A 233 -11.49 -11.69 10.10
CA PHE A 233 -11.56 -10.83 8.91
C PHE A 233 -12.93 -10.85 8.23
N ASP A 234 -13.95 -11.49 8.81
CA ASP A 234 -15.25 -11.71 8.19
C ASP A 234 -15.96 -10.39 7.83
N ASP A 235 -16.03 -9.45 8.78
CA ASP A 235 -16.62 -8.12 8.57
C ASP A 235 -15.89 -7.34 7.46
N MET A 236 -14.56 -7.42 7.41
CA MET A 236 -13.74 -6.73 6.41
C MET A 236 -13.92 -7.36 5.04
N ARG A 237 -13.98 -8.70 4.98
CA ARG A 237 -14.29 -9.46 3.77
C ARG A 237 -15.64 -9.05 3.20
N GLU A 238 -16.70 -9.02 4.02
CA GLU A 238 -18.03 -8.61 3.57
C GLU A 238 -18.00 -7.20 2.96
N ARG A 239 -17.31 -6.25 3.61
CA ARG A 239 -17.16 -4.88 3.08
C ARG A 239 -16.44 -4.84 1.74
N PHE A 240 -15.35 -5.58 1.57
CA PHE A 240 -14.66 -5.65 0.29
C PHE A 240 -15.48 -6.36 -0.78
N GLU A 241 -16.24 -7.40 -0.43
CA GLU A 241 -17.17 -8.07 -1.35
C GLU A 241 -18.27 -7.12 -1.81
N GLN A 242 -18.85 -6.33 -0.91
CA GLN A 242 -19.82 -5.29 -1.25
C GLN A 242 -19.20 -4.22 -2.17
N LEU A 243 -17.94 -3.83 -1.97
CA LEU A 243 -17.25 -2.88 -2.84
C LEU A 243 -16.92 -3.46 -4.22
N ALA A 244 -16.53 -4.74 -4.26
CA ALA A 244 -16.28 -5.45 -5.52
C ALA A 244 -17.59 -5.67 -6.30
N ALA A 245 -18.68 -6.04 -5.62
CA ALA A 245 -20.00 -6.31 -6.20
C ALA A 245 -20.79 -5.04 -6.55
N GLY A 246 -20.66 -3.99 -5.75
CA GLY A 246 -21.30 -2.68 -5.90
C GLY A 246 -20.81 -1.87 -7.11
N SER A 247 -19.99 -2.47 -7.96
CA SER A 247 -19.61 -2.00 -9.28
C SER A 247 -20.76 -2.11 -10.29
N GLY A 248 -21.93 -1.59 -9.92
CA GLY A 248 -22.90 -1.11 -10.90
C GLY A 248 -22.23 0.01 -11.66
N ARG A 249 -22.06 -0.17 -12.98
CA ARG A 249 -21.57 0.85 -13.90
C ARG A 249 -22.23 2.18 -13.54
N ASP A 250 -21.44 3.24 -13.35
CA ASP A 250 -22.04 4.57 -13.39
C ASP A 250 -22.63 4.80 -14.80
N ALA A 251 -23.40 5.87 -15.00
CA ALA A 251 -24.05 6.18 -16.28
C ALA A 251 -23.08 6.32 -17.47
N SER A 252 -21.76 6.32 -17.23
CA SER A 252 -20.69 6.37 -18.23
C SER A 252 -20.06 4.99 -18.55
N GLY A 253 -20.45 3.93 -17.83
CA GLY A 253 -19.91 2.58 -18.02
C GLY A 253 -18.59 2.32 -17.28
N ALA A 254 -18.06 3.28 -16.51
CA ALA A 254 -16.82 3.11 -15.76
C ALA A 254 -17.10 2.40 -14.43
N SER A 255 -16.47 1.24 -14.20
CA SER A 255 -16.38 0.68 -12.85
C SER A 255 -15.42 1.53 -12.02
N LYS A 256 -15.75 1.79 -10.75
CA LYS A 256 -14.84 2.44 -9.81
C LYS A 256 -13.54 1.65 -9.69
N GLU A 257 -12.41 2.34 -9.79
CA GLU A 257 -11.07 1.78 -9.54
C GLU A 257 -11.03 1.00 -8.21
N ASP A 258 -11.85 1.42 -7.23
CA ASP A 258 -12.08 0.78 -5.94
C ASP A 258 -12.44 -0.70 -6.01
N ALA A 259 -13.18 -1.14 -7.04
CA ALA A 259 -13.53 -2.56 -7.18
C ALA A 259 -12.29 -3.44 -7.43
N ALA A 260 -11.33 -2.94 -8.21
CA ALA A 260 -10.06 -3.63 -8.43
C ALA A 260 -9.22 -3.68 -7.14
N TRP A 261 -9.21 -2.59 -6.38
CA TRP A 261 -8.53 -2.53 -5.09
C TRP A 261 -9.20 -3.41 -4.03
N ALA A 262 -10.52 -3.50 -4.00
CA ALA A 262 -11.27 -4.38 -3.13
C ALA A 262 -11.00 -5.86 -3.47
N LEU A 263 -10.97 -6.23 -4.75
CA LEU A 263 -10.55 -7.57 -5.19
C LEU A 263 -9.11 -7.88 -4.78
N LEU A 264 -8.22 -6.89 -4.82
CA LEU A 264 -6.83 -7.07 -4.38
C LEU A 264 -6.78 -7.34 -2.87
N ALA A 265 -7.59 -6.63 -2.08
CA ALA A 265 -7.72 -6.86 -0.64
C ALA A 265 -8.31 -8.24 -0.33
N LEU A 266 -9.35 -8.67 -1.05
CA LEU A 266 -9.92 -10.01 -0.92
C LEU A 266 -8.89 -11.09 -1.23
N SER A 267 -8.09 -10.90 -2.29
CA SER A 267 -6.98 -11.81 -2.60
C SER A 267 -5.97 -11.92 -1.45
N LYS A 268 -5.70 -10.83 -0.73
CA LYS A 268 -4.84 -10.84 0.47
C LYS A 268 -5.50 -11.59 1.63
N LEU A 269 -6.79 -11.35 1.89
CA LEU A 269 -7.55 -12.03 2.95
C LEU A 269 -7.69 -13.53 2.70
N ASP A 270 -7.88 -13.95 1.45
CA ASP A 270 -7.87 -15.37 1.08
C ASP A 270 -6.53 -16.02 1.36
N ALA A 271 -5.43 -15.33 1.03
CA ALA A 271 -4.09 -15.83 1.34
C ALA A 271 -3.89 -15.99 2.86
N TYR A 272 -4.38 -15.06 3.67
CA TYR A 272 -4.32 -15.17 5.14
C TYR A 272 -5.09 -16.39 5.64
N ALA A 273 -6.25 -16.66 5.06
CA ALA A 273 -7.07 -17.83 5.34
C ALA A 273 -6.55 -19.13 4.68
N ARG A 274 -5.42 -19.06 3.96
CA ARG A 274 -4.83 -20.16 3.17
C ARG A 274 -5.75 -20.69 2.06
N ASP A 275 -6.75 -19.92 1.63
CA ASP A 275 -7.49 -20.15 0.39
C ASP A 275 -6.67 -19.60 -0.80
N TYR A 276 -5.59 -20.30 -1.14
CA TYR A 276 -4.71 -19.86 -2.23
C TYR A 276 -5.44 -19.84 -3.58
N GLU A 277 -6.39 -20.75 -3.81
CA GLU A 277 -7.19 -20.75 -5.03
C GLU A 277 -8.10 -19.51 -5.09
N GLY A 278 -8.74 -19.12 -3.98
CA GLY A 278 -9.48 -17.86 -3.86
C GLY A 278 -8.62 -16.64 -4.11
N SER A 279 -7.42 -16.64 -3.52
CA SER A 279 -6.46 -15.56 -3.71
C SER A 279 -6.10 -15.39 -5.19
N VAL A 280 -5.86 -16.50 -5.89
CA VAL A 280 -5.62 -16.51 -7.34
C VAL A 280 -6.86 -16.09 -8.12
N ARG A 281 -8.06 -16.56 -7.78
CA ARG A 281 -9.31 -16.18 -8.46
C ARG A 281 -9.53 -14.66 -8.43
N HIS A 282 -9.41 -14.03 -7.26
CA HIS A 282 -9.59 -12.58 -7.13
C HIS A 282 -8.50 -11.79 -7.88
N ALA A 283 -7.24 -12.19 -7.75
CA ALA A 283 -6.14 -11.53 -8.46
C ALA A 283 -6.26 -11.67 -9.99
N ARG A 284 -6.58 -12.87 -10.48
CA ARG A 284 -6.81 -13.15 -11.91
C ARG A 284 -7.96 -12.32 -12.46
N ARG A 285 -9.06 -12.15 -11.70
CA ARG A 285 -10.19 -11.30 -12.12
C ARG A 285 -9.74 -9.87 -12.43
N ILE A 286 -8.82 -9.31 -11.65
CA ILE A 286 -8.26 -7.98 -11.91
C ILE A 286 -7.49 -7.95 -13.24
N VAL A 287 -6.66 -8.97 -13.47
CA VAL A 287 -5.86 -9.11 -14.69
C VAL A 287 -6.76 -9.22 -15.93
N ASP A 288 -7.76 -10.09 -15.89
CA ASP A 288 -8.69 -10.34 -17.01
C ASP A 288 -9.47 -9.07 -17.34
N MET A 289 -10.05 -8.42 -16.32
CA MET A 289 -10.80 -7.18 -16.50
C MET A 289 -9.94 -6.00 -16.94
N SER A 290 -8.63 -6.02 -16.68
CA SER A 290 -7.70 -4.97 -17.14
C SER A 290 -7.52 -4.93 -18.67
N GLY A 291 -7.98 -5.95 -19.39
CA GLY A 291 -8.09 -5.92 -20.85
C GLY A 291 -9.17 -4.96 -21.35
N GLU A 292 -10.30 -4.92 -20.63
CA GLU A 292 -11.49 -4.13 -20.97
C GLU A 292 -11.50 -2.77 -20.25
N LEU A 293 -11.07 -2.73 -18.99
CA LEU A 293 -11.18 -1.58 -18.11
C LEU A 293 -9.82 -0.91 -17.90
N HIS A 294 -9.63 0.26 -18.50
CA HIS A 294 -8.36 0.98 -18.44
C HIS A 294 -7.93 1.33 -17.01
N ALA A 295 -8.87 1.72 -16.13
CA ALA A 295 -8.57 2.08 -14.74
C ALA A 295 -7.93 0.91 -13.94
N TRP A 296 -8.31 -0.32 -14.25
CA TRP A 296 -7.82 -1.51 -13.54
C TRP A 296 -6.37 -1.86 -13.88
N LYS A 297 -5.84 -1.32 -14.99
CA LYS A 297 -4.44 -1.53 -15.40
C LYS A 297 -3.45 -1.05 -14.34
N LYS A 298 -3.83 -0.06 -13.53
CA LYS A 298 -3.02 0.43 -12.40
C LYS A 298 -2.85 -0.66 -11.34
N VAL A 299 -3.91 -1.38 -10.98
CA VAL A 299 -3.90 -2.40 -9.90
C VAL A 299 -3.20 -3.70 -10.31
N ARG A 300 -3.15 -3.98 -11.62
CA ARG A 300 -2.62 -5.21 -12.19
C ARG A 300 -1.23 -5.67 -11.71
N PRO A 301 -0.22 -4.81 -11.49
CA PRO A 301 1.09 -5.25 -10.99
C PRO A 301 0.98 -5.91 -9.60
N TRP A 302 0.16 -5.34 -8.71
CA TRP A 302 -0.10 -5.91 -7.39
C TRP A 302 -0.95 -7.20 -7.47
N ALA A 303 -1.87 -7.27 -8.44
CA ALA A 303 -2.63 -8.51 -8.68
C ALA A 303 -1.71 -9.66 -9.11
N TYR A 304 -0.79 -9.43 -10.05
CA TYR A 304 0.22 -10.43 -10.41
C TYR A 304 1.11 -10.81 -9.22
N TYR A 305 1.46 -9.84 -8.37
CA TYR A 305 2.21 -10.12 -7.15
C TYR A 305 1.46 -11.09 -6.22
N ASN A 306 0.20 -10.79 -5.86
CA ASN A 306 -0.59 -11.65 -4.97
C ASN A 306 -0.82 -13.04 -5.57
N TRP A 307 -1.16 -13.12 -6.86
CA TRP A 307 -1.31 -14.40 -7.58
C TRP A 307 -0.02 -15.22 -7.47
N GLY A 308 1.12 -14.59 -7.76
CA GLY A 308 2.43 -15.23 -7.69
C GLY A 308 2.79 -15.75 -6.30
N VAL A 309 2.52 -14.97 -5.26
CA VAL A 309 2.74 -15.36 -3.85
C VAL A 309 1.86 -16.55 -3.47
N ALA A 310 0.57 -16.53 -3.82
CA ALA A 310 -0.34 -17.64 -3.55
C ALA A 310 0.13 -18.94 -4.24
N LEU A 311 0.57 -18.86 -5.50
CA LEU A 311 1.14 -20.01 -6.21
C LEU A 311 2.43 -20.51 -5.55
N ALA A 312 3.30 -19.60 -5.08
CA ALA A 312 4.53 -19.98 -4.39
C ALA A 312 4.22 -20.70 -3.06
N ASP A 313 3.24 -20.22 -2.30
CA ASP A 313 2.79 -20.85 -1.06
C ASP A 313 2.11 -22.20 -1.28
N MET A 314 1.53 -22.43 -2.47
CA MET A 314 1.09 -23.76 -2.92
C MET A 314 2.23 -24.68 -3.39
N GLY A 315 3.45 -24.16 -3.54
CA GLY A 315 4.57 -24.87 -4.15
C GLY A 315 4.54 -24.89 -5.69
N CYS A 316 3.65 -24.16 -6.35
CA CYS A 316 3.61 -24.07 -7.80
C CYS A 316 4.66 -23.08 -8.33
N TYR A 317 5.93 -23.29 -7.97
CA TYR A 317 7.01 -22.32 -8.14
C TYR A 317 7.25 -21.90 -9.60
N GLN A 318 7.05 -22.81 -10.56
CA GLN A 318 7.17 -22.48 -11.98
C GLN A 318 6.05 -21.56 -12.48
N HIS A 319 4.80 -21.80 -12.08
CA HIS A 319 3.71 -20.88 -12.42
C HIS A 319 3.84 -19.57 -11.65
N ALA A 320 4.22 -19.63 -10.37
CA ALA A 320 4.53 -18.45 -9.57
C ALA A 320 5.57 -17.58 -10.27
N ALA A 321 6.57 -18.22 -10.89
CA ALA A 321 7.61 -17.55 -11.66
C ALA A 321 7.10 -16.69 -12.78
N GLU A 322 6.31 -17.30 -13.64
CA GLU A 322 5.81 -16.67 -14.84
C GLU A 322 4.93 -15.47 -14.50
N VAL A 323 4.09 -15.62 -13.48
CA VAL A 323 3.22 -14.58 -12.96
C VAL A 323 4.02 -13.45 -12.31
N LEU A 324 4.98 -13.74 -11.43
CA LEU A 324 5.79 -12.72 -10.72
C LEU A 324 6.69 -11.93 -11.66
N ARG A 325 7.16 -12.53 -12.77
CA ARG A 325 7.87 -11.77 -13.82
C ARG A 325 7.00 -10.68 -14.41
N ARG A 326 5.67 -10.90 -14.55
CA ARG A 326 4.74 -9.85 -15.01
C ARG A 326 4.62 -8.72 -13.99
N ALA A 327 4.59 -9.04 -12.70
CA ALA A 327 4.58 -8.03 -11.64
C ALA A 327 5.82 -7.12 -11.72
N VAL A 328 7.01 -7.71 -11.77
CA VAL A 328 8.30 -6.98 -11.87
C VAL A 328 8.41 -6.19 -13.18
N GLN A 329 7.93 -6.74 -14.31
CA GLN A 329 7.95 -6.03 -15.60
C GLN A 329 7.09 -4.77 -15.60
N LEU A 330 5.92 -4.83 -14.94
CA LEU A 330 4.99 -3.71 -14.87
C LEU A 330 5.35 -2.71 -13.78
N HIS A 331 6.00 -3.14 -12.70
CA HIS A 331 6.39 -2.29 -11.58
C HIS A 331 7.82 -2.62 -11.11
N LYS A 332 8.80 -2.12 -11.85
CA LYS A 332 10.24 -2.44 -11.71
C LYS A 332 10.89 -1.99 -10.40
N ASP A 333 10.24 -1.09 -9.67
CA ASP A 333 10.75 -0.56 -8.41
C ASP A 333 10.10 -1.25 -7.19
N TYR A 334 9.21 -2.21 -7.42
CA TYR A 334 8.48 -2.89 -6.36
C TYR A 334 9.32 -4.01 -5.74
N ALA A 335 10.12 -3.65 -4.73
CA ALA A 335 11.01 -4.58 -4.01
C ALA A 335 10.33 -5.88 -3.54
N PRO A 336 9.08 -5.86 -3.00
CA PRO A 336 8.36 -7.09 -2.65
C PRO A 336 8.17 -8.08 -3.81
N ALA A 337 7.90 -7.60 -5.03
CA ALA A 337 7.76 -8.49 -6.19
C ALA A 337 9.09 -9.13 -6.60
N HIS A 338 10.21 -8.40 -6.52
CA HIS A 338 11.55 -8.96 -6.72
C HIS A 338 11.88 -10.04 -5.68
N ASN A 339 11.59 -9.79 -4.39
CA ASN A 339 11.78 -10.77 -3.33
C ASN A 339 10.91 -12.03 -3.55
N ALA A 340 9.63 -11.87 -3.87
CA ALA A 340 8.75 -13.01 -4.14
C ALA A 340 9.19 -13.81 -5.36
N LEU A 341 9.64 -13.13 -6.43
CA LEU A 341 10.21 -13.77 -7.62
C LEU A 341 11.42 -14.63 -7.25
N ALA A 342 12.33 -14.08 -6.44
CA ALA A 342 13.48 -14.82 -5.95
C ALA A 342 13.09 -16.01 -5.08
N ARG A 343 12.10 -15.86 -4.19
CA ARG A 343 11.59 -16.97 -3.36
C ARG A 343 11.06 -18.12 -4.20
N ALA A 344 10.35 -17.83 -5.29
CA ALA A 344 9.94 -18.86 -6.22
C ALA A 344 11.16 -19.56 -6.87
N TRP A 345 12.25 -18.83 -7.16
CA TRP A 345 13.45 -19.43 -7.77
C TRP A 345 14.21 -20.28 -6.77
N LEU A 346 14.26 -19.85 -5.51
CA LEU A 346 14.80 -20.66 -4.42
C LEU A 346 14.02 -21.95 -4.25
N GLY A 347 12.69 -21.88 -4.31
CA GLY A 347 11.84 -23.07 -4.31
C GLY A 347 12.16 -24.04 -5.45
N LEU A 348 12.47 -23.55 -6.65
CA LEU A 348 12.92 -24.37 -7.78
C LEU A 348 14.33 -24.93 -7.57
N ALA A 349 15.28 -24.11 -7.09
CA ALA A 349 16.66 -24.51 -6.84
C ALA A 349 16.78 -25.60 -5.74
N GLN A 350 15.86 -25.58 -4.77
CA GLN A 350 15.80 -26.54 -3.66
C GLN A 350 15.10 -27.86 -4.02
N MET A 351 14.48 -27.96 -5.21
CA MET A 351 13.69 -29.13 -5.63
C MET A 351 14.26 -29.78 -6.91
N PRO A 352 15.39 -30.52 -6.83
CA PRO A 352 16.04 -31.13 -8.01
C PRO A 352 15.12 -32.07 -8.82
N ALA A 353 14.13 -32.70 -8.17
CA ALA A 353 13.19 -33.62 -8.81
C ALA A 353 12.23 -32.95 -9.82
N LEU A 354 12.06 -31.62 -9.76
CA LEU A 354 11.21 -30.87 -10.69
C LEU A 354 11.91 -30.52 -12.01
N ALA A 355 13.20 -30.87 -12.15
CA ALA A 355 14.00 -30.62 -13.35
C ALA A 355 13.50 -31.39 -14.62
N GLY A 356 12.53 -32.29 -14.46
CA GLY A 356 11.99 -33.11 -15.56
C GLY A 356 10.71 -32.61 -16.23
N VAL A 357 10.04 -31.57 -15.71
CA VAL A 357 8.74 -31.11 -16.23
C VAL A 357 8.91 -29.72 -16.86
N SER A 358 8.86 -29.66 -18.20
CA SER A 358 8.97 -28.44 -19.03
C SER A 358 9.97 -27.41 -18.48
N MET A 359 11.20 -27.86 -18.25
CA MET A 359 12.31 -27.04 -17.78
C MET A 359 12.82 -26.14 -18.92
N GLN A 360 13.31 -24.94 -18.62
CA GLN A 360 14.28 -24.28 -19.51
C GLN A 360 15.65 -24.90 -19.20
N PRO A 361 16.18 -25.81 -20.03
CA PRO A 361 17.43 -26.50 -19.74
C PRO A 361 18.55 -25.47 -19.56
N GLY A 362 19.34 -25.60 -18.49
CA GLY A 362 20.49 -24.71 -18.24
C GLY A 362 20.20 -23.44 -17.44
N THR A 363 19.01 -23.28 -16.84
CA THR A 363 18.74 -22.13 -15.96
C THR A 363 19.32 -22.33 -14.57
N ASP A 364 20.23 -21.44 -14.16
CA ASP A 364 20.74 -21.38 -12.78
C ASP A 364 19.75 -20.59 -11.89
N TYR A 365 18.77 -21.30 -11.31
CA TYR A 365 17.76 -20.70 -10.46
C TYR A 365 18.35 -20.06 -9.20
N ARG A 366 19.40 -20.64 -8.62
CA ARG A 366 20.11 -20.05 -7.48
C ARG A 366 20.64 -18.68 -7.86
N ALA A 367 21.35 -18.61 -8.98
CA ALA A 367 21.98 -17.36 -9.41
C ALA A 367 20.95 -16.30 -9.80
N ALA A 368 19.85 -16.72 -10.44
CA ALA A 368 18.74 -15.83 -10.74
C ALA A 368 18.05 -15.32 -9.45
N ALA A 369 17.90 -16.14 -8.40
CA ALA A 369 17.38 -15.70 -7.11
C ALA A 369 18.28 -14.65 -6.45
N VAL A 370 19.59 -14.90 -6.39
CA VAL A 370 20.58 -13.96 -5.85
C VAL A 370 20.49 -12.60 -6.54
N ASN A 371 20.35 -12.59 -7.87
CA ASN A 371 20.21 -11.35 -8.63
C ASN A 371 18.96 -10.55 -8.23
N GLU A 372 17.79 -11.20 -8.20
CA GLU A 372 16.53 -10.55 -7.84
C GLU A 372 16.52 -10.05 -6.39
N LEU A 373 17.19 -10.77 -5.47
CA LEU A 373 17.32 -10.34 -4.08
C LEU A 373 18.22 -9.11 -3.93
N ARG A 374 19.31 -9.05 -4.70
CA ARG A 374 20.15 -7.85 -4.77
C ARG A 374 19.38 -6.67 -5.34
N VAL A 375 18.51 -6.88 -6.33
CA VAL A 375 17.61 -5.83 -6.83
C VAL A 375 16.62 -5.39 -5.74
N ALA A 376 15.97 -6.33 -5.05
CA ALA A 376 15.05 -6.03 -3.95
C ALA A 376 15.72 -5.19 -2.85
N ILE A 377 16.93 -5.57 -2.43
CA ILE A 377 17.74 -4.84 -1.44
C ILE A 377 18.14 -3.45 -1.96
N ALA A 378 18.53 -3.34 -3.23
CA ALA A 378 18.87 -2.04 -3.82
C ALA A 378 17.66 -1.08 -3.86
N LYS A 379 16.45 -1.61 -4.10
CA LYS A 379 15.20 -0.83 -4.10
C LYS A 379 14.72 -0.48 -2.69
N ASN A 380 14.92 -1.37 -1.73
CA ASN A 380 14.59 -1.15 -0.34
C ASN A 380 15.70 -1.73 0.56
N PRO A 381 16.71 -0.93 0.95
CA PRO A 381 17.80 -1.37 1.83
C PRO A 381 17.35 -1.79 3.22
N GLY A 382 16.15 -1.38 3.65
CA GLY A 382 15.51 -1.81 4.90
C GLY A 382 14.68 -3.09 4.78
N TYR A 383 14.67 -3.76 3.61
CA TYR A 383 13.85 -4.95 3.40
C TYR A 383 14.48 -6.20 4.02
N GLN A 384 14.25 -6.38 5.32
CA GLN A 384 14.82 -7.44 6.13
C GLN A 384 14.68 -8.85 5.52
N GLU A 385 13.49 -9.22 5.03
CA GLU A 385 13.23 -10.55 4.46
C GLU A 385 14.11 -10.85 3.25
N ALA A 386 14.44 -9.84 2.43
CA ALA A 386 15.30 -10.01 1.25
C ALA A 386 16.73 -10.39 1.64
N TYR A 387 17.26 -9.90 2.77
CA TYR A 387 18.57 -10.32 3.27
C TYR A 387 18.55 -11.77 3.77
N VAL A 388 17.49 -12.19 4.45
CA VAL A 388 17.33 -13.60 4.86
C VAL A 388 17.32 -14.51 3.64
N ASN A 389 16.49 -14.17 2.65
CA ASN A 389 16.38 -14.95 1.42
C ASN A 389 17.69 -14.93 0.61
N LEU A 390 18.45 -13.83 0.64
CA LEU A 390 19.78 -13.75 0.01
C LEU A 390 20.77 -14.71 0.66
N GLY A 391 20.82 -14.73 1.99
CA GLY A 391 21.63 -15.70 2.71
C GLY A 391 21.25 -17.15 2.36
N ASP A 392 19.95 -17.45 2.33
CA ASP A 392 19.46 -18.80 1.98
C ASP A 392 19.84 -19.18 0.55
N ALA A 393 19.76 -18.24 -0.40
CA ALA A 393 20.21 -18.42 -1.78
C ALA A 393 21.71 -18.73 -1.87
N LEU A 394 22.53 -17.97 -1.14
CA LEU A 394 23.99 -18.07 -1.16
C LEU A 394 24.50 -19.35 -0.51
N ARG A 395 23.70 -20.01 0.34
CA ARG A 395 24.02 -21.31 0.94
C ARG A 395 23.76 -22.52 0.06
N LEU A 396 23.04 -22.37 -1.05
CA LEU A 396 22.84 -23.47 -1.99
C LEU A 396 24.14 -23.72 -2.79
N PRO A 397 24.42 -24.94 -3.25
CA PRO A 397 25.58 -25.19 -4.12
C PRO A 397 25.48 -24.43 -5.45
N SER A 398 26.61 -24.03 -6.04
CA SER A 398 26.62 -23.39 -7.36
C SER A 398 26.34 -24.44 -8.43
N MET A 399 25.52 -24.10 -9.44
CA MET A 399 25.27 -25.01 -10.55
C MET A 399 26.56 -25.35 -11.32
N LYS A 400 27.53 -24.42 -11.35
CA LYS A 400 28.81 -24.58 -12.04
C LYS A 400 29.78 -25.49 -11.30
N THR A 401 29.90 -25.32 -9.98
CA THR A 401 30.94 -26.00 -9.17
C THR A 401 30.40 -27.15 -8.33
N GLY A 402 29.07 -27.23 -8.14
CA GLY A 402 28.44 -28.17 -7.21
C GLY A 402 28.75 -27.90 -5.74
N LEU A 403 29.40 -26.77 -5.42
CA LEU A 403 29.87 -26.43 -4.08
C LEU A 403 29.40 -25.03 -3.66
N VAL A 404 29.36 -24.81 -2.35
CA VAL A 404 29.24 -23.47 -1.76
C VAL A 404 30.64 -22.92 -1.56
N SER A 405 30.95 -21.78 -2.16
CA SER A 405 32.27 -21.15 -1.98
C SER A 405 32.36 -20.53 -0.58
N PRO A 406 33.57 -20.46 0.03
CA PRO A 406 33.76 -19.78 1.31
C PRO A 406 33.25 -18.32 1.28
N ALA A 407 33.52 -17.60 0.19
CA ALA A 407 33.07 -16.22 0.01
C ALA A 407 31.53 -16.09 0.00
N ALA A 408 30.82 -16.99 -0.68
CA ALA A 408 29.34 -16.98 -0.65
C ALA A 408 28.80 -17.31 0.75
N MET A 409 29.51 -18.17 1.49
CA MET A 409 29.13 -18.53 2.86
C MET A 409 29.38 -17.38 3.85
N ASP A 410 30.45 -16.61 3.66
CA ASP A 410 30.69 -15.37 4.42
C ASP A 410 29.64 -14.29 4.08
N GLU A 411 29.34 -14.08 2.79
CA GLU A 411 28.30 -13.14 2.36
C GLU A 411 26.91 -13.53 2.92
N ALA A 412 26.57 -14.82 2.95
CA ALA A 412 25.33 -15.28 3.55
C ALA A 412 25.25 -14.96 5.05
N ARG A 413 26.35 -15.18 5.79
CA ARG A 413 26.44 -14.85 7.21
C ARG A 413 26.23 -13.34 7.44
N ASP A 414 26.84 -12.51 6.62
CA ASP A 414 26.69 -11.05 6.71
C ASP A 414 25.28 -10.58 6.32
N ALA A 415 24.64 -11.23 5.35
CA ALA A 415 23.24 -10.97 5.01
C ALA A 415 22.32 -11.26 6.21
N TYR A 416 22.47 -12.40 6.89
CA TYR A 416 21.67 -12.69 8.09
C TYR A 416 21.95 -11.72 9.24
N ARG A 417 23.22 -11.34 9.47
CA ARG A 417 23.58 -10.32 10.47
C ARG A 417 22.93 -8.98 10.16
N THR A 418 22.89 -8.60 8.90
CA THR A 418 22.21 -7.38 8.43
C THR A 418 20.71 -7.48 8.67
N ALA A 419 20.09 -8.62 8.37
CA ALA A 419 18.68 -8.85 8.68
C ALA A 419 18.39 -8.68 10.18
N VAL A 420 19.24 -9.21 11.06
CA VAL A 420 19.13 -8.99 12.51
C VAL A 420 19.31 -7.52 12.89
N ALA A 421 20.28 -6.83 12.29
CA ALA A 421 20.56 -5.43 12.59
C ALA A 421 19.42 -4.48 12.15
N LEU A 422 18.70 -4.81 11.08
CA LEU A 422 17.57 -4.02 10.59
C LEU A 422 16.38 -4.05 11.56
N ASN A 423 16.08 -5.21 12.13
CA ASN A 423 15.01 -5.36 13.12
C ASN A 423 15.26 -6.60 13.98
N ILE A 424 15.73 -6.37 15.22
CA ILE A 424 16.09 -7.44 16.16
C ILE A 424 14.89 -8.28 16.60
N ASP A 425 13.69 -7.71 16.57
CA ASP A 425 12.48 -8.39 17.02
C ASP A 425 11.93 -9.27 15.89
N ASP A 426 12.02 -8.83 14.63
CA ASP A 426 11.47 -9.50 13.44
C ASP A 426 12.49 -10.35 12.63
N ALA A 427 13.57 -10.84 13.25
CA ALA A 427 14.65 -11.57 12.56
C ALA A 427 14.70 -13.09 12.84
N GLY A 428 13.61 -13.74 13.22
CA GLY A 428 13.60 -15.11 13.75
C GLY A 428 14.32 -16.14 12.87
N ARG A 429 14.04 -16.18 11.56
CA ARG A 429 14.77 -17.04 10.62
C ARG A 429 16.26 -16.71 10.53
N ALA A 430 16.64 -15.43 10.51
CA ALA A 430 18.06 -15.05 10.48
C ALA A 430 18.81 -15.51 11.74
N TYR A 431 18.20 -15.39 12.92
CA TYR A 431 18.77 -15.96 14.15
C TYR A 431 18.97 -17.47 14.05
N GLU A 432 17.97 -18.20 13.55
CA GLU A 432 18.08 -19.65 13.30
C GLU A 432 19.20 -20.00 12.31
N ARG A 433 19.32 -19.24 11.22
CA ARG A 433 20.37 -19.48 10.22
C ARG A 433 21.76 -19.18 10.77
N LEU A 434 21.92 -18.09 11.52
CA LEU A 434 23.17 -17.76 12.21
C LEU A 434 23.51 -18.79 13.28
N GLU A 435 22.48 -19.35 13.92
CA GLU A 435 22.64 -20.43 14.88
C GLU A 435 23.19 -21.70 14.21
N ALA A 436 22.59 -22.11 13.11
CA ALA A 436 23.05 -23.26 12.32
C ALA A 436 24.48 -23.07 11.78
N LEU A 437 24.90 -21.82 11.52
CA LEU A 437 26.24 -21.47 11.03
C LEU A 437 27.29 -21.28 12.13
N HIS A 438 26.95 -21.63 13.37
CA HIS A 438 27.84 -21.52 14.53
C HIS A 438 28.38 -20.09 14.73
N ASP A 439 27.55 -19.07 14.46
CA ASP A 439 27.95 -17.68 14.66
C ASP A 439 28.03 -17.34 16.16
N SER A 440 29.26 -17.19 16.65
CA SER A 440 29.57 -17.01 18.08
C SER A 440 28.78 -15.89 18.77
N ALA A 441 28.40 -14.83 18.05
CA ALA A 441 27.64 -13.73 18.60
C ALA A 441 26.17 -14.11 18.90
N PHE A 442 25.62 -15.07 18.16
CA PHE A 442 24.18 -15.37 18.15
C PHE A 442 23.82 -16.74 18.76
N MET A 443 24.79 -17.66 18.93
CA MET A 443 24.61 -18.99 19.53
C MET A 443 23.77 -18.99 20.81
N LYS A 444 24.02 -18.04 21.71
CA LYS A 444 23.41 -18.03 23.05
C LYS A 444 22.08 -17.29 23.10
N VAL A 445 21.69 -16.62 22.02
CA VAL A 445 20.57 -15.67 22.01
C VAL A 445 19.45 -16.14 21.08
N ALA A 446 19.78 -16.85 19.99
CA ALA A 446 18.81 -17.31 18.98
C ALA A 446 17.64 -18.07 19.61
N ALA A 447 17.91 -19.13 20.37
CA ALA A 447 16.87 -19.94 21.02
C ALA A 447 15.98 -19.16 22.02
N ARG A 448 16.43 -18.02 22.57
CA ARG A 448 15.60 -17.17 23.44
C ARG A 448 14.65 -16.33 22.61
N ILE A 449 15.15 -15.71 21.55
CA ILE A 449 14.39 -14.78 20.68
C ILE A 449 13.35 -15.55 19.85
N THR A 450 13.69 -16.74 19.35
CA THR A 450 12.77 -17.55 18.54
C THR A 450 11.64 -18.19 19.35
N ARG A 451 11.71 -18.22 20.69
CA ARG A 451 10.64 -18.78 21.54
C ARG A 451 9.55 -17.79 21.95
N SER A 452 9.78 -16.48 21.85
CA SER A 452 8.94 -15.47 22.51
C SER A 452 7.92 -14.76 21.60
N ARG A 453 7.47 -15.38 20.49
CA ARG A 453 6.63 -14.68 19.49
C ARG A 453 5.27 -15.37 19.30
N ALA A 454 4.24 -14.83 19.97
CA ALA A 454 2.87 -15.34 19.88
C ALA A 454 2.30 -15.32 18.46
N GLN A 455 2.62 -14.27 17.68
CA GLN A 455 2.19 -14.13 16.28
C GLN A 455 2.59 -15.30 15.36
N CYS A 456 3.63 -16.04 15.72
CA CYS A 456 4.14 -17.16 14.92
C CYS A 456 3.44 -18.51 15.20
N SER A 457 2.48 -18.52 16.13
CA SER A 457 1.59 -19.66 16.40
C SER A 457 0.28 -19.60 15.60
N THR A 458 0.09 -18.53 14.83
CA THR A 458 -1.11 -18.31 14.02
C THR A 458 -1.10 -19.22 12.80
N GLY A 459 -2.20 -19.91 12.51
CA GLY A 459 -2.34 -20.86 11.39
C GLY A 459 -2.36 -20.22 9.98
N MET A 460 -1.65 -19.11 9.80
CA MET A 460 -1.64 -18.30 8.58
C MET A 460 -0.71 -18.85 7.49
N ALA A 461 -0.75 -18.22 6.31
CA ALA A 461 0.14 -18.57 5.21
C ALA A 461 1.63 -18.42 5.57
N ARG A 462 2.45 -19.33 5.04
CA ARG A 462 3.89 -19.35 5.29
C ARG A 462 4.56 -18.05 4.85
N SER A 463 4.29 -17.55 3.64
CA SER A 463 4.85 -16.27 3.17
C SER A 463 4.63 -15.10 4.12
N LEU A 464 3.48 -15.07 4.81
CA LEU A 464 3.12 -14.04 5.75
C LEU A 464 3.90 -14.16 7.07
N LEU A 465 3.93 -15.36 7.65
CA LEU A 465 4.72 -15.63 8.86
C LEU A 465 6.21 -15.33 8.63
N GLU A 466 6.70 -15.67 7.44
CA GLU A 466 8.05 -15.38 6.99
C GLU A 466 8.34 -13.87 6.90
N SER A 467 7.38 -13.08 6.42
CA SER A 467 7.47 -11.61 6.36
C SER A 467 7.40 -10.95 7.74
N TRP A 468 6.76 -11.59 8.71
CA TRP A 468 6.71 -11.17 10.12
C TRP A 468 7.90 -11.66 10.94
N GLY A 469 8.91 -12.25 10.29
CA GLY A 469 10.13 -12.65 10.96
C GLY A 469 9.99 -13.92 11.78
N CYS A 470 8.98 -14.75 11.56
CA CYS A 470 8.88 -16.05 12.22
C CYS A 470 10.00 -16.97 11.76
N SER A 471 10.54 -17.76 12.69
CA SER A 471 11.53 -18.81 12.42
C SER A 471 10.90 -20.06 11.79
N ASP A 472 11.70 -20.91 11.14
CA ASP A 472 11.17 -22.14 10.55
C ASP A 472 10.62 -23.09 11.62
N ALA A 473 11.28 -23.18 12.79
CA ALA A 473 10.78 -24.00 13.89
C ALA A 473 9.43 -23.51 14.41
N GLN A 474 9.22 -22.20 14.51
CA GLN A 474 7.92 -21.65 14.93
C GLN A 474 6.82 -21.94 13.90
N ILE A 475 7.10 -21.72 12.61
CA ILE A 475 6.17 -22.01 11.52
C ILE A 475 5.79 -23.49 11.52
N ALA A 476 6.76 -24.39 11.74
CA ALA A 476 6.51 -25.82 11.83
C ALA A 476 5.70 -26.21 13.07
N ALA A 477 5.98 -25.60 14.23
CA ALA A 477 5.28 -25.89 15.48
C ALA A 477 3.82 -25.39 15.48
N GLY A 478 3.56 -24.21 14.90
CA GLY A 478 2.21 -23.64 14.77
C GLY A 478 1.31 -24.36 13.75
N ALA A 479 1.88 -25.25 12.93
CA ALA A 479 1.13 -25.90 11.87
C ALA A 479 0.09 -26.91 12.40
N GLY A 480 0.26 -27.51 13.59
CA GLY A 480 -0.67 -28.52 14.13
C GLY A 480 -0.80 -29.79 13.28
N ASN A 481 -1.49 -30.82 13.78
CA ASN A 481 -1.61 -32.13 13.10
C ASN A 481 -2.45 -32.10 11.80
N ASP A 482 -3.32 -31.10 11.61
CA ASP A 482 -4.20 -30.97 10.43
C ASP A 482 -3.53 -30.29 9.22
N SER A 483 -2.25 -29.90 9.33
CA SER A 483 -1.54 -29.13 8.29
C SER A 483 -0.48 -29.88 7.50
N ALA A 484 -0.18 -31.13 7.88
CA ALA A 484 0.82 -31.93 7.19
C ALA A 484 0.48 -32.11 5.70
N ASP A 485 -0.80 -32.06 5.33
CA ASP A 485 -1.25 -32.19 3.94
C ASP A 485 -1.14 -30.91 3.09
N MET A 486 -0.83 -29.75 3.69
CA MET A 486 -0.82 -28.45 2.98
C MET A 486 0.49 -27.67 3.06
N GLN A 487 1.56 -28.24 3.64
CA GLN A 487 2.90 -27.70 3.41
C GLN A 487 3.41 -28.19 2.04
N PRO A 488 3.91 -27.30 1.15
CA PRO A 488 4.41 -27.67 -0.18
C PRO A 488 5.47 -28.78 -0.20
N VAL A 489 6.19 -28.92 0.92
CA VAL A 489 7.25 -29.90 1.15
C VAL A 489 6.69 -31.26 1.60
N ALA A 490 5.50 -31.29 2.18
CA ALA A 490 4.84 -32.50 2.69
C ALA A 490 3.80 -33.10 1.70
N MET A 491 3.33 -32.32 0.72
CA MET A 491 2.50 -32.84 -0.37
C MET A 491 3.25 -33.84 -1.26
N ARG A 492 2.63 -34.99 -1.55
CA ARG A 492 3.15 -35.95 -2.53
C ARG A 492 3.33 -35.26 -3.90
N PRO A 493 4.45 -35.51 -4.63
CA PRO A 493 4.74 -34.84 -5.91
C PRO A 493 3.59 -34.85 -6.92
N GLU A 494 2.87 -35.98 -7.03
CA GLU A 494 1.72 -36.12 -7.92
C GLU A 494 0.51 -35.27 -7.51
N ALA A 495 0.24 -35.18 -6.20
CA ALA A 495 -0.85 -34.36 -5.69
C ALA A 495 -0.58 -32.87 -5.93
N ARG A 496 0.67 -32.44 -5.71
CA ARG A 496 1.13 -31.09 -6.03
C ARG A 496 1.07 -30.80 -7.52
N ALA A 497 1.52 -31.72 -8.38
CA ALA A 497 1.42 -31.55 -9.83
C ALA A 497 -0.04 -31.40 -10.28
N ARG A 498 -0.97 -32.21 -9.75
CA ARG A 498 -2.41 -32.08 -10.03
C ARG A 498 -2.96 -30.73 -9.57
N ALA A 499 -2.59 -30.27 -8.38
CA ALA A 499 -3.01 -28.97 -7.87
C ALA A 499 -2.47 -27.81 -8.74
N CYS A 500 -1.19 -27.86 -9.12
CA CYS A 500 -0.54 -26.81 -9.89
C CYS A 500 -0.97 -26.73 -11.36
N ASN A 501 -1.54 -27.79 -11.92
CA ASN A 501 -1.94 -27.86 -13.34
C ASN A 501 -3.40 -27.49 -13.58
N LYS A 502 -4.11 -26.95 -12.58
CA LYS A 502 -5.46 -26.41 -12.77
C LYS A 502 -5.42 -25.19 -13.72
N PRO A 503 -6.17 -25.19 -14.84
CA PRO A 503 -6.16 -24.06 -15.79
C PRO A 503 -6.55 -22.71 -15.17
N GLU A 504 -7.39 -22.75 -14.14
CA GLU A 504 -7.84 -21.58 -13.38
C GLU A 504 -6.70 -20.87 -12.63
N LEU A 505 -5.61 -21.60 -12.34
CA LEU A 505 -4.46 -21.08 -11.62
C LEU A 505 -3.33 -20.57 -12.52
N MET A 506 -3.44 -20.81 -13.83
CA MET A 506 -2.42 -20.49 -14.83
C MET A 506 -2.76 -19.21 -15.59
N LEU A 507 -1.73 -18.53 -16.11
CA LEU A 507 -1.92 -17.42 -17.04
C LEU A 507 -2.69 -17.90 -18.28
N PRO A 508 -3.64 -17.11 -18.83
CA PRO A 508 -4.32 -17.45 -20.07
C PRO A 508 -3.32 -17.70 -21.21
N THR A 509 -3.52 -18.77 -21.99
CA THR A 509 -2.63 -19.14 -23.10
C THR A 509 -2.76 -18.24 -24.32
N ASP A 510 -3.85 -17.46 -24.44
CA ASP A 510 -4.11 -16.60 -25.59
C ASP A 510 -4.22 -15.12 -25.18
N ALA A 511 -3.14 -14.38 -25.39
CA ALA A 511 -3.21 -12.96 -25.69
C ALA A 511 -2.32 -12.71 -26.91
N PRO A 512 -2.82 -12.08 -27.99
CA PRO A 512 -1.99 -11.72 -29.13
C PRO A 512 -0.88 -10.81 -28.63
N THR A 513 0.34 -11.32 -28.63
CA THR A 513 1.53 -10.53 -28.45
C THR A 513 1.58 -9.54 -29.61
N ASN A 514 1.12 -8.31 -29.39
CA ASN A 514 1.64 -7.18 -30.16
C ASN A 514 3.15 -7.17 -29.91
N SER A 515 3.88 -7.79 -30.84
CA SER A 515 5.33 -7.79 -31.02
C SER A 515 6.12 -7.32 -29.79
N VAL A 516 6.06 -8.09 -28.71
CA VAL A 516 7.12 -8.07 -27.72
C VAL A 516 8.32 -8.61 -28.47
N ASN A 517 9.24 -7.71 -28.83
CA ASN A 517 10.52 -8.04 -29.45
C ASN A 517 11.08 -9.30 -28.78
N THR A 518 11.07 -10.41 -29.52
CA THR A 518 11.63 -11.72 -29.17
C THR A 518 13.16 -11.67 -29.21
N ARG A 519 13.75 -10.65 -28.58
CA ARG A 519 15.18 -10.54 -28.24
C ARG A 519 15.40 -10.58 -26.72
N GLY A 520 14.43 -11.11 -25.97
CA GLY A 520 14.48 -11.26 -24.51
C GLY A 520 14.33 -12.69 -24.00
N THR A 521 14.27 -13.70 -24.88
CA THR A 521 14.40 -15.12 -24.49
C THR A 521 15.87 -15.51 -24.24
N GLY A 522 16.72 -14.52 -23.99
CA GLY A 522 18.11 -14.74 -23.64
C GLY A 522 18.16 -15.50 -22.32
N ILE A 523 18.91 -16.60 -22.36
CA ILE A 523 19.72 -17.12 -21.25
C ILE A 523 19.86 -16.01 -20.20
N ILE A 524 19.43 -16.25 -18.97
CA ILE A 524 19.74 -15.33 -17.87
C ILE A 524 21.26 -15.26 -17.82
N GLU A 525 21.83 -14.22 -18.40
CA GLU A 525 23.27 -14.05 -18.50
C GLU A 525 23.74 -13.56 -17.13
N VAL A 526 23.85 -14.50 -16.20
CA VAL A 526 24.24 -14.21 -14.84
C VAL A 526 25.73 -13.89 -14.84
N LYS A 527 26.04 -12.60 -14.73
CA LYS A 527 27.40 -12.12 -14.45
C LYS A 527 27.91 -12.81 -13.17
N ASN A 528 29.16 -13.25 -13.18
CA ASN A 528 29.75 -14.17 -12.21
C ASN A 528 29.47 -13.74 -10.74
N ILE A 529 28.46 -14.34 -10.10
CA ILE A 529 28.05 -14.00 -8.73
C ILE A 529 29.05 -14.50 -7.67
N ASP A 530 29.91 -15.45 -8.04
CA ASP A 530 30.98 -16.01 -7.21
C ASP A 530 32.29 -15.18 -7.29
N ALA A 531 32.32 -14.07 -8.04
CA ALA A 531 33.47 -13.18 -8.05
C ALA A 531 33.51 -12.36 -6.75
N THR A 532 34.62 -12.42 -6.03
CA THR A 532 34.92 -11.58 -4.86
C THR A 532 34.64 -10.11 -5.19
N PRO A 533 33.78 -9.41 -4.42
CA PRO A 533 33.63 -7.96 -4.56
C PRO A 533 35.00 -7.32 -4.29
N THR A 534 35.48 -6.49 -5.21
CA THR A 534 36.56 -5.56 -4.89
C THR A 534 36.07 -4.61 -3.80
N PRO A 535 36.85 -4.35 -2.74
CA PRO A 535 36.47 -3.40 -1.71
C PRO A 535 36.38 -2.02 -2.36
N HIS A 536 35.16 -1.58 -2.66
CA HIS A 536 34.90 -0.17 -2.89
C HIS A 536 34.78 0.48 -1.52
N ASP A 537 35.47 1.61 -1.36
CA ASP A 537 35.56 2.44 -0.16
C ASP A 537 34.19 2.78 0.43
N ALA A 538 33.61 1.85 1.19
CA ALA A 538 32.67 2.14 2.24
C ALA A 538 33.50 2.37 3.49
N THR A 539 33.62 3.62 3.90
CA THR A 539 34.08 3.99 5.23
C THR A 539 33.33 3.12 6.25
N PRO A 540 34.04 2.46 7.20
CA PRO A 540 33.38 1.57 8.14
C PRO A 540 32.43 2.38 9.01
N ALA A 541 31.13 2.22 8.76
CA ALA A 541 30.11 2.66 9.69
C ALA A 541 30.38 1.93 11.02
N VAL A 542 30.65 2.73 12.05
CA VAL A 542 30.92 2.31 13.42
C VAL A 542 30.02 1.15 13.82
N ASP A 543 30.63 0.01 14.13
CA ASP A 543 30.04 -1.24 14.62
C ASP A 543 28.91 -0.98 15.66
N PRO A 544 27.62 -0.99 15.23
CA PRO A 544 26.48 -0.82 16.14
C PRO A 544 26.23 -2.09 16.96
N VAL A 545 26.76 -3.24 16.50
CA VAL A 545 26.57 -4.57 17.10
C VAL A 545 27.27 -4.63 18.45
N ARG A 546 28.47 -4.03 18.59
CA ARG A 546 29.18 -3.97 19.87
C ARG A 546 28.48 -3.12 20.92
N LYS A 547 27.74 -2.08 20.52
CA LYS A 547 27.01 -1.19 21.44
C LYS A 547 25.70 -1.81 21.93
N ALA A 548 24.94 -2.46 21.05
CA ALA A 548 23.67 -3.11 21.42
C ALA A 548 23.88 -4.35 22.30
N VAL A 549 24.94 -5.14 22.05
CA VAL A 549 25.26 -6.33 22.87
C VAL A 549 25.83 -5.94 24.25
N ALA A 550 26.46 -4.77 24.38
CA ALA A 550 26.95 -4.26 25.65
C ALA A 550 25.82 -3.73 26.56
N GLN A 551 24.74 -3.18 25.99
CA GLN A 551 23.62 -2.63 26.76
C GLN A 551 22.68 -3.69 27.38
N GLN A 552 22.78 -4.97 26.99
CA GLN A 552 22.04 -6.08 27.63
C GLN A 552 22.87 -6.90 28.63
N ARG A 553 24.09 -6.48 28.97
CA ARG A 553 24.90 -7.07 30.04
C ARG A 553 25.02 -6.17 31.29
N GLY A 554 24.19 -5.13 31.38
CA GLY A 554 24.05 -4.26 32.56
C GLY A 554 22.81 -4.61 33.35
#